data_AF-A0A1X2HFI7-F1
#
_entry.id   AF-A0A1X2HFI7-F1
#
_cell.length_a   1.000
_cell.length_b   1.000
_cell.length_c   1.000
_cell.angle_alpha   90.00
_cell.angle_beta   90.00
_cell.angle_gamma   90.00
#
_symmetry.space_group_name_H-M   'P 1'
#
loop_
_entity.id
_entity.type
_entity.pdbx_description
1 polymer ?
#
loop_
_entity_poly.entity_id
_entity_poly.type
_entity_poly.pdbx_seq_one_letter_code
_entity_poly.pdbx_strand_id
1 'polypeptide(L)'
;MRGSGDRSAWNERLFEAMMEDEGQDPFYTQFYEQPTSSSSRMTDEEYRQYMVSGMNSRKRGRHAVFQDELDQEEEAQRKEEKKRKKQQEKEEKERQQRIFDQLQGLRKEKEDQDHSKAYNAYQTQWQQVEAGTHKNVPWPKASSAAELRPFLVRTDLSRDENRKRVRLEQKRYHPDKFMHRVTHLAAKEQTRLVKRATELSSWLNDLWSELS
;
A
#
# COMPACT_ATOMS: atom_id res chain seq x y z
N MET A 1 39.77 -16.22 -25.16
CA MET A 1 39.28 -17.61 -25.39
C MET A 1 37.93 -17.78 -24.69
N ARG A 2 36.83 -17.53 -25.41
CA ARG A 2 35.45 -17.82 -24.99
C ARG A 2 34.71 -18.18 -26.28
N GLY A 3 34.17 -19.39 -26.38
CA GLY A 3 33.42 -19.78 -27.58
C GLY A 3 33.30 -21.27 -27.89
N SER A 4 33.59 -22.21 -26.96
CA SER A 4 33.32 -23.65 -27.22
C SER A 4 32.13 -24.22 -26.42
N GLY A 5 31.60 -23.48 -25.44
CA GLY A 5 30.46 -23.92 -24.62
C GLY A 5 29.12 -23.84 -25.37
N ASP A 6 28.84 -22.71 -26.04
CA ASP A 6 27.57 -22.50 -26.74
C ASP A 6 27.37 -23.45 -27.93
N ARG A 7 28.46 -23.81 -28.64
CA ARG A 7 28.36 -24.76 -29.76
C ARG A 7 28.07 -26.19 -29.31
N SER A 8 28.59 -26.61 -28.14
CA SER A 8 28.29 -27.95 -27.63
C SER A 8 26.86 -28.04 -27.13
N ALA A 9 26.36 -27.02 -26.42
CA ALA A 9 24.97 -26.96 -25.98
C ALA A 9 23.97 -26.84 -27.15
N TRP A 10 24.35 -26.11 -28.21
CA TRP A 10 23.55 -26.05 -29.43
C TRP A 10 23.54 -27.38 -30.19
N ASN A 11 24.69 -28.08 -30.28
CA ASN A 11 24.76 -29.41 -30.89
C ASN A 11 23.99 -30.46 -30.08
N GLU A 12 24.04 -30.41 -28.74
CA GLU A 12 23.26 -31.31 -27.87
C GLU A 12 21.76 -31.08 -28.07
N ARG A 13 21.30 -29.82 -28.11
CA ARG A 13 19.89 -29.50 -28.41
C ARG A 13 19.47 -29.93 -29.82
N LEU A 14 20.36 -29.82 -30.80
CA LEU A 14 20.08 -30.28 -32.16
C LEU A 14 20.00 -31.81 -32.23
N PHE A 15 20.86 -32.52 -31.50
CA PHE A 15 20.83 -33.98 -31.40
C PHE A 15 19.61 -34.49 -30.63
N GLU A 16 19.21 -33.81 -29.55
CA GLU A 16 18.04 -34.14 -28.76
C GLU A 16 16.76 -33.90 -29.57
N ALA A 17 16.68 -32.79 -30.32
CA ALA A 17 15.58 -32.52 -31.25
C ALA A 17 15.52 -33.52 -32.42
N MET A 18 16.67 -33.96 -32.95
CA MET A 18 16.70 -35.02 -33.98
C MET A 18 16.32 -36.39 -33.42
N MET A 19 16.70 -36.73 -32.19
CA MET A 19 16.29 -37.99 -31.55
C MET A 19 14.80 -38.00 -31.19
N GLU A 20 14.21 -36.83 -30.91
CA GLU A 20 12.79 -36.68 -30.65
C GLU A 20 11.94 -36.77 -31.94
N ASP A 21 12.48 -36.33 -33.09
CA ASP A 21 11.85 -36.45 -34.42
C ASP A 21 12.10 -37.82 -35.10
N GLU A 22 13.22 -38.49 -34.79
CA GLU A 22 13.50 -39.89 -35.16
C GLU A 22 12.94 -40.89 -34.12
N GLY A 23 12.07 -40.41 -33.22
CA GLY A 23 11.28 -41.20 -32.28
C GLY A 23 10.37 -42.19 -32.98
N GLN A 24 10.95 -43.32 -33.37
CA GLN A 24 10.29 -44.58 -33.67
C GLN A 24 9.28 -44.47 -34.82
N ASP A 25 9.79 -44.36 -36.06
CA ASP A 25 8.98 -44.49 -37.26
C ASP A 25 8.10 -45.78 -37.19
N PRO A 26 6.77 -45.66 -37.01
CA PRO A 26 5.89 -46.83 -36.88
C PRO A 26 5.81 -47.62 -38.18
N PHE A 27 6.36 -47.10 -39.29
CA PHE A 27 6.37 -47.79 -40.56
C PHE A 27 7.30 -49.01 -40.61
N TYR A 28 8.33 -49.11 -39.76
CA TYR A 28 9.33 -50.19 -39.89
C TYR A 28 9.20 -51.35 -38.90
N THR A 29 8.39 -51.22 -37.84
CA THR A 29 8.30 -52.26 -36.80
C THR A 29 7.12 -53.22 -36.96
N GLN A 30 6.15 -52.96 -37.85
CA GLN A 30 4.94 -53.79 -38.01
C GLN A 30 4.87 -54.68 -39.27
N PHE A 31 5.89 -54.68 -40.14
CA PHE A 31 5.85 -55.49 -41.38
C PHE A 31 6.57 -56.86 -41.28
N TYR A 32 7.03 -57.26 -40.08
CA TYR A 32 7.62 -58.58 -39.84
C TYR A 32 6.81 -59.47 -38.88
N GLU A 33 5.50 -59.25 -38.77
CA GLU A 33 4.61 -60.30 -38.25
C GLU A 33 4.38 -61.34 -39.35
N GLN A 34 4.96 -62.52 -39.18
CA GLN A 34 4.65 -63.70 -39.99
C GLN A 34 3.13 -63.92 -40.00
N PRO A 35 2.48 -64.08 -41.18
CA PRO A 35 1.04 -64.29 -41.23
C PRO A 35 0.73 -65.68 -40.69
N THR A 36 0.23 -65.75 -39.45
CA THR A 36 -0.43 -66.95 -38.96
C THR A 36 -1.73 -67.12 -39.75
N SER A 37 -1.85 -68.31 -40.34
CA SER A 37 -2.80 -68.68 -41.39
C SER A 37 -4.24 -68.79 -40.89
N SER A 38 -4.88 -67.66 -40.59
CA SER A 38 -6.32 -67.61 -40.27
C SER A 38 -7.03 -66.31 -40.64
N SER A 39 -6.54 -65.57 -41.64
CA SER A 39 -7.27 -64.45 -42.23
C SER A 39 -8.26 -64.94 -43.28
N SER A 40 -9.49 -65.23 -42.83
CA SER A 40 -10.67 -65.32 -43.70
C SER A 40 -10.78 -64.05 -44.56
N ARG A 41 -10.52 -64.22 -45.85
CA ARG A 41 -10.96 -63.42 -47.03
C ARG A 41 -11.75 -62.14 -46.72
N MET A 42 -11.05 -61.05 -46.37
CA MET A 42 -11.57 -59.71 -46.72
C MET A 42 -11.43 -59.54 -48.22
N THR A 43 -12.45 -58.99 -48.88
CA THR A 43 -12.32 -58.54 -50.26
C THR A 43 -11.35 -57.35 -50.34
N ASP A 44 -10.66 -57.18 -51.46
CA ASP A 44 -9.71 -56.06 -51.64
C ASP A 44 -10.35 -54.69 -51.37
N GLU A 45 -11.66 -54.56 -51.58
CA GLU A 45 -12.44 -53.36 -51.27
C GLU A 45 -12.59 -53.14 -49.76
N GLU A 46 -12.88 -54.19 -48.99
CA GLU A 46 -12.96 -54.12 -47.52
C GLU A 46 -11.60 -53.80 -46.90
N TYR A 47 -10.51 -54.32 -47.47
CA TYR A 47 -9.15 -54.00 -47.03
C TYR A 47 -8.78 -52.52 -47.29
N ARG A 48 -9.16 -51.99 -48.45
CA ARG A 48 -8.97 -50.56 -48.77
C ARG A 48 -9.73 -49.66 -47.81
N GLN A 49 -10.99 -49.99 -47.51
CA GLN A 49 -11.79 -49.22 -46.55
C GLN A 49 -11.22 -49.28 -45.13
N TYR A 50 -10.70 -50.45 -44.71
CA TYR A 50 -10.01 -50.58 -43.43
C TYR A 50 -8.74 -49.71 -43.36
N MET A 51 -7.91 -49.71 -44.41
CA MET A 51 -6.71 -48.86 -44.47
C MET A 51 -7.05 -47.37 -44.47
N VAL A 52 -8.05 -46.94 -45.25
CA VAL A 52 -8.51 -45.54 -45.31
C VAL A 52 -9.10 -45.10 -43.97
N SER A 53 -9.90 -45.94 -43.32
CA SER A 53 -10.48 -45.62 -42.00
C SER A 53 -9.40 -45.54 -40.92
N GLY A 54 -8.43 -46.47 -40.88
CA GLY A 54 -7.30 -46.41 -39.97
C GLY A 54 -6.39 -45.21 -40.20
N MET A 55 -6.20 -44.79 -41.46
CA MET A 55 -5.43 -43.59 -41.79
C MET A 55 -6.18 -42.31 -41.40
N ASN A 56 -7.49 -42.23 -41.65
CA ASN A 56 -8.32 -41.10 -41.26
C ASN A 56 -8.44 -40.95 -39.73
N SER A 57 -8.59 -42.05 -39.00
CA SER A 57 -8.63 -42.03 -37.52
C SER A 57 -7.32 -41.53 -36.93
N ARG A 58 -6.16 -41.92 -37.49
CA ARG A 58 -4.84 -41.41 -37.08
C ARG A 58 -4.63 -39.94 -37.44
N LYS A 59 -5.11 -39.49 -38.60
CA LYS A 59 -5.07 -38.07 -39.00
C LYS A 59 -5.93 -37.19 -38.09
N ARG A 60 -7.11 -37.68 -37.71
CA ARG A 60 -8.00 -37.00 -36.73
C ARG A 60 -7.40 -37.00 -35.32
N GLY A 61 -6.81 -38.11 -34.89
CA GLY A 61 -6.09 -38.19 -33.61
C GLY A 61 -4.92 -37.21 -33.53
N ARG A 62 -4.07 -37.12 -34.56
CA ARG A 62 -2.99 -36.13 -34.63
C ARG A 62 -3.50 -34.70 -34.68
N HIS A 63 -4.59 -34.44 -35.40
CA HIS A 63 -5.22 -33.13 -35.44
C HIS A 63 -5.81 -32.72 -34.08
N ALA A 64 -6.38 -33.67 -33.34
CA ALA A 64 -6.89 -33.43 -32.00
C ALA A 64 -5.76 -33.10 -31.00
N VAL A 65 -4.65 -33.85 -31.04
CA VAL A 65 -3.47 -33.57 -30.20
C VAL A 65 -2.87 -32.20 -30.52
N PHE A 66 -2.75 -31.85 -31.81
CA PHE A 66 -2.24 -30.54 -32.23
C PHE A 66 -3.16 -29.38 -31.82
N GLN A 67 -4.48 -29.60 -31.83
CA GLN A 67 -5.45 -28.61 -31.34
C GLN A 67 -5.37 -28.45 -29.82
N ASP A 68 -5.27 -29.54 -29.06
CA ASP A 68 -5.11 -29.49 -27.61
C ASP A 68 -3.80 -28.79 -27.20
N GLU A 69 -2.72 -28.97 -27.97
CA GLU A 69 -1.43 -28.31 -27.75
C GLU A 69 -1.50 -26.79 -28.02
N LEU A 70 -2.17 -26.39 -29.12
CA LEU A 70 -2.43 -24.97 -29.41
C LEU A 70 -3.31 -24.30 -28.35
N ASP A 71 -4.35 -24.99 -27.88
CA ASP A 71 -5.24 -24.48 -26.83
C ASP A 71 -4.50 -24.32 -25.49
N GLN A 72 -3.58 -25.25 -25.16
CA GLN A 72 -2.72 -25.15 -23.99
C GLN A 72 -1.74 -23.97 -24.07
N GLU A 73 -1.12 -23.75 -25.24
CA GLU A 73 -0.25 -22.59 -25.46
C GLU A 73 -1.00 -21.27 -25.36
N GLU A 74 -2.19 -21.16 -25.96
CA GLU A 74 -3.01 -19.96 -25.86
C GLU A 74 -3.45 -19.69 -24.41
N GLU A 75 -3.85 -20.73 -23.67
CA GLU A 75 -4.22 -20.59 -22.27
C GLU A 75 -3.02 -20.20 -21.40
N ALA A 76 -1.82 -20.73 -21.68
CA ALA A 76 -0.58 -20.35 -21.02
C ALA A 76 -0.24 -18.87 -21.27
N GLN A 77 -0.33 -18.40 -22.51
CA GLN A 77 -0.10 -16.99 -22.88
C GLN A 77 -1.11 -16.06 -22.18
N ARG A 78 -2.40 -16.42 -22.18
CA ARG A 78 -3.44 -15.65 -21.47
C ARG A 78 -3.18 -15.59 -19.97
N LYS A 79 -2.74 -16.70 -19.35
CA LYS A 79 -2.38 -16.75 -17.92
C LYS A 79 -1.17 -15.87 -17.64
N GLU A 80 -0.16 -15.87 -18.49
CA GLU A 80 1.03 -15.03 -18.33
C GLU A 80 0.72 -13.54 -18.50
N GLU A 81 -0.06 -13.16 -19.51
CA GLU A 81 -0.49 -11.77 -19.71
C GLU A 81 -1.31 -11.27 -18.52
N LYS A 82 -2.24 -12.09 -18.01
CA LYS A 82 -3.04 -11.76 -16.82
C LYS A 82 -2.16 -11.61 -15.58
N LYS A 83 -1.14 -12.45 -15.41
CA LYS A 83 -0.15 -12.32 -14.32
C LYS A 83 0.64 -11.02 -14.45
N ARG A 84 1.11 -10.66 -15.66
CA ARG A 84 1.83 -9.40 -15.91
C ARG A 84 0.96 -8.18 -15.63
N LYS A 85 -0.28 -8.15 -16.13
CA LYS A 85 -1.23 -7.07 -15.86
C LYS A 85 -1.52 -6.92 -14.36
N LYS A 86 -1.75 -8.04 -13.65
CA LYS A 86 -1.98 -8.02 -12.20
C LYS A 86 -0.76 -7.53 -11.42
N GLN A 87 0.45 -7.88 -11.87
CA GLN A 87 1.69 -7.41 -11.26
C GLN A 87 1.88 -5.91 -11.47
N GLN A 88 1.65 -5.41 -12.68
CA GLN A 88 1.70 -3.98 -12.98
C GLN A 88 0.66 -3.18 -12.17
N GLU A 89 -0.58 -3.68 -12.07
CA GLU A 89 -1.62 -3.04 -11.26
C GLU A 89 -1.25 -3.02 -9.77
N LYS A 90 -0.63 -4.09 -9.26
CA LYS A 90 -0.15 -4.14 -7.87
C LYS A 90 0.98 -3.13 -7.64
N GLU A 91 1.95 -3.06 -8.54
CA GLU A 91 3.06 -2.10 -8.47
C GLU A 91 2.56 -0.66 -8.55
N GLU A 92 1.58 -0.38 -9.42
CA GLU A 92 0.96 0.94 -9.52
C GLU A 92 0.20 1.31 -8.24
N LYS A 93 -0.59 0.39 -7.68
CA LYS A 93 -1.28 0.61 -6.39
C LYS A 93 -0.29 0.85 -5.26
N GLU A 94 0.77 0.06 -5.17
CA GLU A 94 1.83 0.27 -4.17
C GLU A 94 2.53 1.62 -4.35
N ARG A 95 2.78 2.04 -5.59
CA ARG A 95 3.34 3.37 -5.88
C ARG A 95 2.38 4.49 -5.47
N GLN A 96 1.11 4.37 -5.80
CA GLN A 96 0.08 5.34 -5.41
C GLN A 96 -0.07 5.42 -3.89
N GLN A 97 -0.07 4.27 -3.20
CA GLN A 97 -0.11 4.18 -1.74
C GLN A 97 1.09 4.90 -1.13
N ARG A 98 2.31 4.65 -1.61
CA ARG A 98 3.52 5.33 -1.12
C ARG A 98 3.46 6.84 -1.30
N ILE A 99 2.96 7.31 -2.45
CA ILE A 99 2.78 8.74 -2.70
C ILE A 99 1.76 9.34 -1.72
N PHE A 100 0.66 8.64 -1.50
CA PHE A 100 -0.38 9.07 -0.57
C PHE A 100 0.16 9.15 0.87
N ASP A 101 0.89 8.13 1.32
CA ASP A 101 1.49 8.09 2.64
C ASP A 101 2.53 9.20 2.83
N GLN A 102 3.35 9.48 1.80
CA GLN A 102 4.28 10.62 1.80
C GLN A 102 3.55 11.96 1.91
N LEU A 103 2.47 12.16 1.14
CA LEU A 103 1.68 13.39 1.20
C LEU A 103 1.00 13.56 2.56
N GLN A 104 0.49 12.49 3.16
CA GLN A 104 -0.06 12.54 4.52
C GLN A 104 1.01 12.90 5.55
N GLY A 105 2.20 12.29 5.45
CA GLY A 105 3.32 12.62 6.33
C GLY A 105 3.70 14.09 6.28
N LEU A 106 3.84 14.65 5.06
CA LEU A 106 4.17 16.07 4.87
C LEU A 106 3.09 17.01 5.40
N ARG A 107 1.80 16.65 5.24
CA ARG A 107 0.69 17.44 5.80
C ARG A 107 0.76 17.48 7.32
N LYS A 108 0.92 16.31 7.95
CA LYS A 108 1.02 16.21 9.40
C LYS A 108 2.22 16.99 9.94
N GLU A 109 3.38 16.87 9.30
CA GLU A 109 4.57 17.63 9.69
C GLU A 109 4.34 19.13 9.59
N LYS A 110 3.71 19.60 8.51
CA LYS A 110 3.39 21.02 8.34
C LYS A 110 2.40 21.50 9.40
N GLU A 111 1.38 20.70 9.71
CA GLU A 111 0.43 20.99 10.79
C GLU A 111 1.16 21.09 12.13
N ASP A 112 2.03 20.14 12.47
CA ASP A 112 2.83 20.15 13.69
C ASP A 112 3.76 21.38 13.75
N GLN A 113 4.38 21.76 12.63
CA GLN A 113 5.20 22.97 12.53
C GLN A 113 4.37 24.24 12.73
N ASP A 114 3.20 24.34 12.10
CA ASP A 114 2.31 25.50 12.21
C ASP A 114 1.73 25.60 13.63
N HIS A 115 1.40 24.47 14.27
CA HIS A 115 1.04 24.39 15.68
C HIS A 115 2.17 24.87 16.59
N SER A 116 3.41 24.41 16.36
CA SER A 116 4.59 24.83 17.12
C SER A 116 4.84 26.34 16.98
N LYS A 117 4.76 26.88 15.75
CA LYS A 117 4.88 28.32 15.49
C LYS A 117 3.78 29.13 16.19
N ALA A 118 2.53 28.68 16.11
CA ALA A 118 1.41 29.35 16.76
C ALA A 118 1.56 29.37 18.29
N TYR A 119 2.00 28.25 18.88
CA TYR A 119 2.27 28.18 20.32
C TYR A 119 3.44 29.07 20.74
N ASN A 120 4.53 29.10 19.96
CA ASN A 120 5.68 29.96 20.25
C ASN A 120 5.30 31.44 20.16
N ALA A 121 4.54 31.84 19.14
CA ALA A 121 4.02 33.20 19.03
C ALA A 121 3.15 33.56 20.25
N TYR A 122 2.28 32.66 20.68
CA TYR A 122 1.48 32.81 21.89
C TYR A 122 2.35 32.97 23.16
N GLN A 123 3.41 32.17 23.30
CA GLN A 123 4.35 32.30 24.42
C GLN A 123 5.11 33.63 24.40
N THR A 124 5.55 34.10 23.22
CA THR A 124 6.21 35.39 23.08
C THR A 124 5.27 36.55 23.46
N GLN A 125 4.00 36.48 23.08
CA GLN A 125 3.01 37.47 23.52
C GLN A 125 2.84 37.46 25.04
N TRP A 126 2.85 36.29 25.67
CA TRP A 126 2.81 36.20 27.14
C TRP A 126 4.02 36.84 27.79
N GLN A 127 5.22 36.61 27.26
CA GLN A 127 6.45 37.24 27.75
C GLN A 127 6.36 38.78 27.67
N GLN A 128 5.80 39.32 26.58
CA GLN A 128 5.59 40.77 26.44
C GLN A 128 4.58 41.33 27.44
N VAL A 129 3.53 40.58 27.78
CA VAL A 129 2.57 40.96 28.82
C VAL A 129 3.21 40.91 30.20
N GLU A 130 3.98 39.86 30.50
CA GLU A 130 4.69 39.71 31.77
C GLU A 130 5.78 40.79 31.96
N ALA A 131 6.41 41.22 30.87
CA ALA A 131 7.34 42.36 30.85
C ALA A 131 6.64 43.73 30.89
N GLY A 132 5.30 43.78 30.84
CA GLY A 132 4.53 45.03 30.85
C GLY A 132 4.58 45.85 29.55
N THR A 133 5.14 45.28 28.47
CA THR A 133 5.25 45.95 27.15
C THR A 133 3.94 45.88 26.36
N HIS A 134 3.12 44.85 26.61
CA HIS A 134 1.85 44.63 25.91
C HIS A 134 0.69 44.56 26.91
N LYS A 135 -0.41 45.28 26.62
CA LYS A 135 -1.58 45.36 27.53
C LYS A 135 -2.64 44.29 27.27
N ASN A 136 -2.68 43.71 26.06
CA ASN A 136 -3.71 42.73 25.74
C ASN A 136 -3.27 41.33 26.16
N VAL A 137 -4.17 40.65 26.87
CA VAL A 137 -4.01 39.24 27.24
C VAL A 137 -4.02 38.38 25.96
N PRO A 138 -2.96 37.60 25.68
CA PRO A 138 -2.98 36.63 24.60
C PRO A 138 -3.89 35.48 25.00
N TRP A 139 -4.83 35.13 24.12
CA TRP A 139 -5.74 33.99 24.32
C TRP A 139 -5.23 32.79 23.52
N PRO A 140 -5.37 31.55 24.03
CA PRO A 140 -5.12 30.37 23.21
C PRO A 140 -6.08 30.40 22.01
N LYS A 141 -5.63 29.89 20.86
CA LYS A 141 -6.49 29.70 19.67
C LYS A 141 -7.41 28.49 19.87
N ALA A 142 -8.22 28.54 20.91
CA ALA A 142 -9.17 27.50 21.26
C ALA A 142 -10.49 28.16 21.70
N SER A 143 -11.57 27.73 21.08
CA SER A 143 -12.94 28.14 21.43
C SER A 143 -13.61 27.12 22.35
N SER A 144 -13.05 25.92 22.45
CA SER A 144 -13.59 24.81 23.26
C SER A 144 -12.48 24.02 23.96
N ALA A 145 -12.87 23.21 24.97
CA ALA A 145 -11.96 22.29 25.65
C ALA A 145 -11.29 21.28 24.69
N ALA A 146 -12.03 20.81 23.68
CA ALA A 146 -11.54 19.87 22.68
C ALA A 146 -10.44 20.47 21.79
N GLU A 147 -10.52 21.77 21.49
CA GLU A 147 -9.50 22.50 20.73
C GLU A 147 -8.29 22.90 21.59
N LEU A 148 -8.51 23.10 22.90
CA LEU A 148 -7.44 23.49 23.83
C LEU A 148 -6.42 22.36 24.03
N ARG A 149 -6.89 21.11 24.03
CA ARG A 149 -6.04 19.92 24.21
C ARG A 149 -4.94 19.79 23.15
N PRO A 150 -5.22 19.72 21.84
CA PRO A 150 -4.19 19.61 20.82
C PRO A 150 -3.31 20.86 20.74
N PHE A 151 -3.80 22.03 21.20
CA PHE A 151 -2.99 23.24 21.25
C PHE A 151 -1.90 23.20 22.35
N LEU A 152 -2.20 22.64 23.52
CA LEU A 152 -1.29 22.63 24.68
C LEU A 152 -0.50 21.33 24.83
N VAL A 153 -1.13 20.19 24.54
CA VAL A 153 -0.55 18.86 24.70
C VAL A 153 0.03 18.43 23.36
N ARG A 154 1.35 18.22 23.33
CA ARG A 154 2.01 17.71 22.13
C ARG A 154 2.40 16.25 22.30
N THR A 155 2.26 15.48 21.23
CA THR A 155 2.58 14.04 21.23
C THR A 155 4.09 13.76 21.23
N ASP A 156 4.93 14.73 20.84
CA ASP A 156 6.38 14.61 20.83
C ASP A 156 7.04 14.83 22.20
N LEU A 157 6.31 15.42 23.15
CA LEU A 157 6.82 15.74 24.47
C LEU A 157 6.45 14.67 25.50
N SER A 158 7.28 14.55 26.54
CA SER A 158 6.99 13.66 27.66
C SER A 158 5.72 14.10 28.39
N ARG A 159 5.01 13.13 29.00
CA ARG A 159 3.83 13.39 29.84
C ARG A 159 4.13 14.44 30.92
N ASP A 160 5.32 14.39 31.52
CA ASP A 160 5.75 15.34 32.55
C ASP A 160 5.96 16.77 32.02
N GLU A 161 6.41 16.91 30.77
CA GLU A 161 6.62 18.20 30.13
C GLU A 161 5.29 18.85 29.74
N ASN A 162 4.39 18.05 29.14
CA ASN A 162 3.02 18.46 28.86
C ASN A 162 2.32 18.89 30.14
N ARG A 163 2.49 18.13 31.22
CA ARG A 163 2.02 18.47 32.56
C ARG A 163 2.56 19.84 32.97
N LYS A 164 3.89 20.05 33.00
CA LYS A 164 4.50 21.35 33.35
C LYS A 164 3.92 22.53 32.55
N ARG A 165 3.67 22.36 31.25
CA ARG A 165 3.04 23.39 30.39
C ARG A 165 1.64 23.73 30.86
N VAL A 166 0.80 22.72 31.10
CA VAL A 166 -0.58 22.92 31.57
C VAL A 166 -0.60 23.63 32.92
N ARG A 167 0.31 23.28 33.83
CA ARG A 167 0.44 23.98 35.13
C ARG A 167 0.83 25.44 34.98
N LEU A 168 1.69 25.76 34.01
CA LEU A 168 2.08 27.13 33.73
C LEU A 168 0.86 27.95 33.26
N GLU A 169 0.08 27.39 32.33
CA GLU A 169 -1.13 28.04 31.83
C GLU A 169 -2.20 28.17 32.93
N GLN A 170 -2.40 27.17 33.79
CA GLN A 170 -3.28 27.28 34.96
C GLN A 170 -2.90 28.46 35.86
N LYS A 171 -1.61 28.67 36.11
CA LYS A 171 -1.13 29.82 36.90
C LYS A 171 -1.39 31.15 36.19
N ARG A 172 -1.39 31.20 34.85
CA ARG A 172 -1.63 32.41 34.05
C ARG A 172 -3.10 32.81 34.03
N TYR A 173 -4.01 31.84 33.92
CA TYR A 173 -5.46 32.05 33.87
C TYR A 173 -6.17 31.89 35.21
N HIS A 174 -5.44 31.69 36.31
CA HIS A 174 -6.04 31.64 37.63
C HIS A 174 -6.83 32.93 37.90
N PRO A 175 -8.12 32.87 38.30
CA PRO A 175 -8.98 34.04 38.40
C PRO A 175 -8.37 35.19 39.20
N ASP A 176 -7.76 34.88 40.35
CA ASP A 176 -7.11 35.88 41.22
C ASP A 176 -5.98 36.66 40.53
N LYS A 177 -5.04 35.95 39.88
CA LYS A 177 -3.93 36.57 39.14
C LYS A 177 -4.41 37.29 37.89
N PHE A 178 -5.45 36.76 37.26
CA PHE A 178 -6.02 37.33 36.05
C PHE A 178 -6.76 38.63 36.34
N MET A 179 -7.51 38.70 37.45
CA MET A 179 -8.21 39.91 37.92
C MET A 179 -7.26 41.10 37.99
N HIS A 180 -6.09 40.93 38.63
CA HIS A 180 -5.07 41.96 38.74
C HIS A 180 -4.61 42.54 37.40
N ARG A 181 -4.66 41.74 36.32
CA ARG A 181 -4.22 42.15 34.98
C ARG A 181 -5.30 42.94 34.24
N VAL A 182 -6.57 42.68 34.51
CA VAL A 182 -7.70 43.34 33.82
C VAL A 182 -8.32 44.49 34.62
N THR A 183 -7.84 44.79 35.82
CA THR A 183 -8.36 45.87 36.70
C THR A 183 -8.44 47.25 36.04
N HIS A 184 -7.62 47.51 35.02
CA HIS A 184 -7.60 48.77 34.29
C HIS A 184 -8.72 48.91 33.25
N LEU A 185 -9.47 47.85 32.96
CA LEU A 185 -10.56 47.82 31.97
C LEU A 185 -11.90 48.22 32.60
N ALA A 186 -12.92 48.48 31.78
CA ALA A 186 -14.26 48.76 32.29
C ALA A 186 -14.87 47.55 32.99
N ALA A 187 -15.67 47.75 34.05
CA ALA A 187 -16.23 46.65 34.87
C ALA A 187 -17.00 45.58 34.07
N LYS A 188 -17.73 46.00 33.02
CA LYS A 188 -18.44 45.07 32.12
C LYS A 188 -17.48 44.17 31.34
N GLU A 189 -16.36 44.74 30.86
CA GLU A 189 -15.33 44.00 30.13
C GLU A 189 -14.55 43.08 31.05
N GLN A 190 -14.18 43.55 32.25
CA GLN A 190 -13.55 42.75 33.29
C GLN A 190 -14.36 41.47 33.56
N THR A 191 -15.65 41.62 33.83
CA THR A 191 -16.54 40.49 34.13
C THR A 191 -16.56 39.46 32.98
N ARG A 192 -16.62 39.93 31.73
CA ARG A 192 -16.60 39.07 30.55
C ARG A 192 -15.28 38.30 30.39
N LEU A 193 -14.15 39.00 30.55
CA LEU A 193 -12.82 38.38 30.38
C LEU A 193 -12.50 37.42 31.52
N VAL A 194 -12.90 37.76 32.75
CA VAL A 194 -12.72 36.91 33.92
C VAL A 194 -13.55 35.65 33.80
N LYS A 195 -14.82 35.75 33.38
CA LYS A 195 -15.66 34.58 33.09
C LYS A 195 -14.98 33.64 32.09
N ARG A 196 -14.46 34.19 30.98
CA ARG A 196 -13.72 33.41 29.98
C ARG A 196 -12.45 32.78 30.56
N ALA A 197 -11.69 33.52 31.37
CA ALA A 197 -10.51 32.99 32.03
C ALA A 197 -10.85 31.86 33.02
N THR A 198 -11.98 31.96 33.74
CA THR A 198 -12.48 30.91 34.61
C THR A 198 -12.89 29.66 33.82
N GLU A 199 -13.58 29.82 32.69
CA GLU A 199 -13.92 28.71 31.78
C GLU A 199 -12.66 27.99 31.28
N LEU A 200 -11.66 28.75 30.82
CA LEU A 200 -10.37 28.20 30.42
C LEU A 200 -9.65 27.50 31.58
N SER A 201 -9.68 28.09 32.78
CA SER A 201 -9.09 27.46 33.97
C SER A 201 -9.77 26.14 34.32
N SER A 202 -11.08 26.02 34.11
CA SER A 202 -11.80 24.76 34.28
C SER A 202 -11.30 23.71 33.29
N TRP A 203 -11.24 24.05 32.00
CA TRP A 203 -10.76 23.12 30.97
C TRP A 203 -9.31 22.69 31.22
N LEU A 204 -8.47 23.60 31.71
CA LEU A 204 -7.09 23.30 32.09
C LEU A 204 -7.00 22.38 33.32
N ASN A 205 -7.94 22.45 34.26
CA ASN A 205 -8.00 21.56 35.42
C ASN A 205 -8.43 20.15 35.02
N ASP A 206 -9.43 20.04 34.14
CA ASP A 206 -9.87 18.76 33.59
C ASP A 206 -8.72 18.07 32.84
N LEU A 207 -8.06 18.83 31.96
CA LEU A 207 -6.92 18.36 31.18
C LEU A 207 -5.72 17.97 32.07
N TRP A 208 -5.45 18.71 33.14
CA TRP A 208 -4.41 18.34 34.10
C TRP A 208 -4.74 17.04 34.83
N SER A 209 -6.01 16.83 35.20
CA SER A 209 -6.47 15.60 35.86
C SER A 209 -6.29 14.39 34.95
N GLU A 210 -6.56 14.51 33.65
CA GLU A 210 -6.31 13.46 32.66
C GLU A 210 -4.82 13.15 32.48
N LEU A 211 -3.96 14.15 32.62
CA LEU A 211 -2.51 13.99 32.51
C LEU A 211 -1.85 13.50 33.82
N SER A 212 -2.60 13.44 34.93
CA SER A 212 -2.10 12.95 36.23
C SER A 212 -2.21 11.43 36.39
#